data_AF-A0A3C1ETS9-F1
#
_entry.id   AF-A0A3C1ETS9-F1
#
_cell.length_a   1.000
_cell.length_b   1.000
_cell.length_c   1.000
_cell.angle_alpha   90.00
_cell.angle_beta   90.00
_cell.angle_gamma   90.00
#
_symmetry.space_group_name_H-M   'P 1'
#
loop_
_entity.id
_entity.type
_entity.pdbx_description
1 polymer ?
#
loop_
_entity_poly.entity_id
_entity_poly.type
_entity_poly.pdbx_seq_one_letter_code
_entity_poly.pdbx_strand_id
1 'polypeptide(L)' 'MDHFLFRNKSTNKISMIYRRKKGDYGLVEPPDDLV' A
#
# COMPACT_ATOMS: atom_id res chain seq x y z
N MET A 1 5.29 -3.22 -14.62
CA MET A 1 4.23 -2.71 -13.72
C MET A 1 4.68 -3.08 -12.33
N ASP A 2 5.23 -2.12 -11.58
CA ASP A 2 6.00 -2.43 -10.37
C ASP A 2 5.26 -2.03 -9.09
N HIS A 3 3.94 -1.85 -9.22
CA HIS A 3 3.02 -1.54 -8.14
C HIS A 3 1.72 -2.30 -8.32
N PHE A 4 1.03 -2.56 -7.20
CA PHE A 4 -0.25 -3.25 -7.16
C PHE A 4 -1.15 -2.60 -6.13
N LEU A 5 -2.35 -2.19 -6.58
CA LEU A 5 -3.39 -1.60 -5.74
C LEU A 5 -4.35 -2.70 -5.29
N PHE A 6 -4.69 -2.72 -4.00
CA PHE A 6 -5.58 -3.72 -3.44
C PHE A 6 -6.37 -3.14 -2.27
N ARG A 7 -7.48 -3.80 -1.94
CA ARG A 7 -8.20 -3.53 -0.70
C ARG A 7 -7.62 -4.40 0.40
N ASN A 8 -7.04 -3.80 1.43
CA ASN A 8 -6.53 -4.51 2.58
C ASN A 8 -7.70 -5.09 3.39
N LYS A 9 -7.74 -6.41 3.58
CA LYS A 9 -8.84 -7.08 4.31
C LYS A 9 -8.85 -6.74 5.81
N SER A 10 -7.68 -6.44 6.38
CA SER A 10 -7.55 -6.17 7.82
C SER A 10 -8.00 -4.76 8.19
N THR A 11 -7.69 -3.77 7.35
CA THR A 11 -7.99 -2.34 7.62
C THR A 11 -9.13 -1.81 6.76
N ASN A 12 -9.59 -2.60 5.79
CA ASN A 12 -10.62 -2.26 4.81
C ASN A 12 -10.27 -1.07 3.89
N LYS A 13 -9.01 -0.60 3.94
CA LYS A 13 -8.48 0.53 3.19
C LYS A 13 -7.98 0.13 1.80
N ILE A 14 -7.91 1.10 0.90
CA ILE A 14 -7.21 0.95 -0.36
C ILE A 14 -5.73 1.19 -0.11
N SER A 15 -4.92 0.17 -0.39
CA SER A 15 -3.48 0.16 -0.11
C SER A 15 -2.72 -0.20 -1.38
N MET A 16 -1.46 0.24 -1.47
CA MET A 16 -0.60 -0.01 -2.63
C MET A 16 0.71 -0.63 -2.17
N ILE A 17 1.09 -1.76 -2.78
CA ILE A 17 2.46 -2.26 -2.71
C ILE A 17 3.25 -1.79 -3.93
N TYR A 18 4.54 -1.53 -3.77
CA TYR A 18 5.44 -1.18 -4.87
C TYR A 18 6.85 -1.71 -4.64
N ARG A 19 7.61 -1.94 -5.72
CA ARG A 19 9.02 -2.33 -5.64
C ARG A 19 9.90 -1.10 -5.44
N ARG A 20 10.71 -1.10 -4.38
CA ARG A 20 11.73 -0.08 -4.12
C ARG A 20 12.92 -0.29 -5.06
N LYS A 21 13.65 0.80 -5.34
CA LYS A 21 14.86 0.74 -6.18
C LYS A 21 15.94 -0.23 -5.66
N LYS A 22 15.96 -0.52 -4.35
CA LYS A 22 16.90 -1.46 -3.71
C LYS A 22 16.45 -2.92 -3.71
N GLY A 23 15.31 -3.24 -4.33
CA GLY A 23 14.81 -4.61 -4.49
C GLY A 23 13.71 -5.02 -3.52
N ASP A 24 13.61 -4.37 -2.36
CA ASP A 24 12.54 -4.61 -1.37
C ASP A 24 11.19 -4.06 -1.82
N TYR A 25 10.14 -4.40 -1.08
CA TYR A 25 8.80 -3.85 -1.29
C TYR A 25 8.48 -2.74 -0.28
N GLY A 26 7.70 -1.75 -0.72
CA GLY A 26 7.07 -0.74 0.14
C GLY A 26 5.56 -0.90 0.16
N LEU A 27 4.93 -0.52 1.27
CA LEU A 27 3.49 -0.43 1.45
C LEU A 27 3.12 1.03 1.66
N VAL A 28 2.08 1.48 0.95
CA VAL A 28 1.40 2.76 1.19
C VAL A 28 -0.02 2.45 1.61
N GLU A 29 -0.44 3.00 2.73
CA GLU A 29 -1.81 2.91 3.24
C GLU A 29 -2.21 4.29 3.80
N PRO A 30 -3.45 4.75 3.57
CA PRO A 30 -3.91 6.01 4.14
C PRO A 30 -3.93 5.97 5.67
N PRO A 31 -3.77 7.12 6.35
CA PRO A 31 -3.87 7.22 7.80
C PRO A 31 -5.22 6.72 8.31
N ASP A 32 -5.28 6.31 9.58
CA ASP A 32 -6.55 5.88 10.21
C ASP A 32 -7.56 7.02 10.32
N ASP A 33 -7.07 8.26 10.45
CA ASP A 33 -7.93 9.43 10.58
C ASP A 33 -8.05 10.19 9.25
N LEU A 34 -9.29 10.26 8.76
CA LEU A 34 -9.76 11.37 7.94
C LEU A 34 -10.01 12.52 8.91
N VAL A 35 -9.04 13.43 9.05
CA VAL A 35 -9.29 14.74 9.70
C VAL A 35 -10.44 15.44 8.99
#